data_AF-A0A9E2D5G3-F1
#
_entry.id   AF-A0A9E2D5G3-F1
#
_cell.length_a   1.000
_cell.length_b   1.000
_cell.length_c   1.000
_cell.angle_alpha   90.00
_cell.angle_beta   90.00
_cell.angle_gamma   90.00
#
_symmetry.space_group_name_H-M   'P 1'
#
loop_
_entity.id
_entity.type
_entity.pdbx_description
1 polymer ?
#
loop_
_entity_poly.entity_id
_entity_poly.type
_entity_poly.pdbx_seq_one_letter_code
_entity_poly.pdbx_strand_id
1 'polypeptide(L)'
;MKLRSRHSLFFSSAILLLMVLTACNSQEIQSAWRDRTITIDGNGNEWNNALSCYVDESRVLLGATNDFCNLYIRLSTSDRGLQRQLLHEGCTIWFDANGGKNKAFGLRHPMGRQMMPPQQIGEREPRVVNEQMDGMLEKAQEQVEILQPGSAVASRIMSLDEADKLGIELRMSVTKGLLVYEVKVPLICEDSSYPFVVAPHGVKTIGVGFAAGEASKGNRPTGRGPGGFGSGGGGPGGDFPGGGGGMPPPGGKRPEPFELWTKVSLALNGG
;
A
#
# COMPACT_ATOMS: atom_id res chain seq x y z
N MET A 1 57.91 25.04 -36.40
CA MET A 1 57.64 24.56 -35.02
C MET A 1 56.15 24.77 -34.72
N LYS A 2 55.30 23.77 -34.97
CA LYS A 2 53.84 23.86 -34.76
C LYS A 2 53.50 23.15 -33.45
N LEU A 3 53.18 23.90 -32.39
CA LEU A 3 52.64 23.35 -31.15
C LEU A 3 51.25 22.76 -31.46
N ARG A 4 51.18 21.42 -31.56
CA ARG A 4 49.92 20.70 -31.66
C ARG A 4 49.15 20.84 -30.35
N SER A 5 47.90 21.27 -30.47
CA SER A 5 46.87 21.34 -29.44
C SER A 5 46.79 20.05 -28.61
N ARG A 6 47.43 20.05 -27.44
CA ARG A 6 47.27 18.99 -26.43
C ARG A 6 46.14 19.31 -25.44
N HIS A 7 45.61 20.53 -25.43
CA HIS A 7 44.56 20.96 -24.51
C HIS A 7 43.15 20.56 -24.95
N SER A 8 42.91 20.37 -26.27
CA SER A 8 41.58 19.98 -26.78
C SER A 8 41.17 18.55 -26.40
N LEU A 9 42.15 17.64 -26.30
CA LEU A 9 41.89 16.22 -25.97
C LEU A 9 41.59 16.00 -24.47
N PHE A 10 42.19 16.79 -23.57
CA PHE A 10 41.91 16.68 -22.13
C PHE A 10 40.56 17.31 -21.73
N PHE A 11 40.16 18.41 -22.38
CA PHE A 11 38.86 19.03 -22.13
C PHE A 11 37.69 18.16 -22.63
N SER A 12 37.89 17.46 -23.74
CA SER A 12 36.89 16.52 -24.29
C SER A 12 36.65 15.30 -23.37
N SER A 13 37.70 14.82 -22.70
CA SER A 13 37.60 13.67 -21.78
C SER A 13 36.89 13.99 -20.46
N ALA A 14 36.93 15.24 -19.99
CA ALA A 14 36.29 15.64 -18.73
C ALA A 14 34.77 15.87 -18.89
N ILE A 15 34.32 16.28 -20.09
CA ILE A 15 32.90 16.50 -20.39
C ILE A 15 32.16 15.17 -20.63
N LEU A 16 32.85 14.14 -21.15
CA LEU A 16 32.26 12.82 -21.36
C LEU A 16 32.07 12.03 -20.05
N LEU A 17 32.82 12.36 -18.99
CA LEU A 17 32.72 11.69 -17.68
C LEU A 17 31.60 12.26 -16.80
N LEU A 18 31.04 13.43 -17.13
CA LEU A 18 30.03 14.11 -16.31
C LEU A 18 28.57 13.71 -16.62
N MET A 19 28.34 12.90 -17.67
CA MET A 19 26.98 12.50 -18.09
C MET A 19 26.44 11.21 -17.44
N VAL A 20 27.15 10.60 -16.48
CA VAL A 20 26.79 9.26 -15.95
C VAL A 20 26.08 9.28 -14.58
N LEU A 21 25.64 10.44 -14.06
CA LEU A 21 24.96 10.51 -12.75
C LEU A 21 23.55 11.12 -12.78
N THR A 22 22.76 10.83 -13.80
CA THR A 22 21.30 11.06 -13.77
C THR A 22 20.52 9.75 -13.76
N ALA A 23 20.74 8.92 -12.75
CA ALA A 23 19.79 7.88 -12.37
C ALA A 23 18.69 8.52 -11.49
N CYS A 24 17.80 9.30 -12.09
CA CYS A 24 16.57 9.72 -11.42
C CYS A 24 15.58 8.54 -11.47
N ASN A 25 15.71 7.62 -10.52
CA ASN A 25 14.94 6.38 -10.42
C ASN A 25 13.52 6.60 -9.83
N SER A 26 12.82 7.67 -10.22
CA SER A 26 11.39 7.80 -9.93
C SER A 26 10.62 7.51 -11.22
N GLN A 27 10.11 6.29 -11.33
CA GLN A 27 9.29 5.90 -12.46
C GLN A 27 8.00 6.71 -12.43
N GLU A 28 7.84 7.62 -13.39
CA GLU A 28 6.69 8.51 -13.50
C GLU A 28 5.63 7.87 -14.39
N ILE A 29 4.38 7.90 -13.94
CA ILE A 29 3.22 7.41 -14.67
C ILE A 29 2.51 8.63 -15.25
N GLN A 30 2.36 8.63 -16.58
CA GLN A 30 1.45 9.55 -17.25
C GLN A 30 0.04 8.96 -17.13
N SER A 31 -0.85 9.67 -16.44
CA SER A 31 -2.26 9.27 -16.41
C SER A 31 -2.93 9.53 -17.76
N ALA A 32 -3.95 8.73 -18.06
CA ALA A 32 -4.85 8.97 -19.19
C ALA A 32 -5.93 9.99 -18.81
N TRP A 33 -6.36 10.83 -19.75
CA TRP A 33 -7.65 11.49 -19.58
C TRP A 33 -8.77 10.45 -19.72
N ARG A 34 -9.75 10.49 -18.83
CA ARG A 34 -10.86 9.54 -18.83
C ARG A 34 -11.80 9.78 -20.02
N ASP A 35 -11.75 8.88 -20.98
CA ASP A 35 -12.59 8.84 -22.18
C ASP A 35 -13.67 7.75 -22.13
N ARG A 36 -13.67 6.93 -21.07
CA ARG A 36 -14.59 5.81 -20.85
C ARG A 36 -14.93 5.62 -19.38
N THR A 37 -15.96 4.84 -19.12
CA THR A 37 -16.28 4.44 -17.74
C THR A 37 -15.21 3.49 -17.22
N ILE A 38 -14.65 3.81 -16.05
CA ILE A 38 -13.81 2.91 -15.26
C ILE A 38 -14.69 2.49 -14.08
N THR A 39 -15.02 1.21 -14.02
CA THR A 39 -15.74 0.61 -12.89
C THR A 39 -14.71 0.12 -11.89
N ILE A 40 -14.86 0.47 -10.61
CA ILE A 40 -13.98 -0.03 -9.55
C ILE A 40 -14.57 -1.35 -9.05
N ASP A 41 -14.22 -2.46 -9.70
CA ASP A 41 -14.72 -3.81 -9.40
C ASP A 41 -13.61 -4.84 -9.17
N GLY A 42 -12.34 -4.42 -9.27
CA GLY A 42 -11.18 -5.28 -9.18
C GLY A 42 -10.91 -6.05 -10.46
N ASN A 43 -11.44 -5.62 -11.61
CA ASN A 43 -11.20 -6.20 -12.93
C ASN A 43 -10.40 -5.24 -13.82
N GLY A 44 -9.22 -5.67 -14.27
CA GLY A 44 -8.32 -4.81 -15.02
C GLY A 44 -8.65 -4.63 -16.51
N ASN A 45 -9.80 -5.10 -17.00
CA ASN A 45 -10.08 -5.20 -18.44
C ASN A 45 -10.29 -3.83 -19.10
N GLU A 46 -10.91 -2.89 -18.39
CA GLU A 46 -11.26 -1.54 -18.84
C GLU A 46 -10.02 -0.64 -18.98
N TRP A 47 -8.90 -1.03 -18.36
CA TRP A 47 -7.69 -0.23 -18.24
C TRP A 47 -6.80 -0.22 -19.49
N ASN A 48 -7.16 -0.96 -20.56
CA ASN A 48 -6.47 -1.03 -21.86
C ASN A 48 -4.96 -0.73 -21.76
N ASN A 49 -4.11 -1.76 -21.67
CA ASN A 49 -2.64 -1.81 -21.42
C ASN A 49 -1.72 -0.67 -21.95
N ALA A 50 -2.19 0.27 -22.75
CA ALA A 50 -1.46 1.37 -23.38
C ALA A 50 -0.92 2.45 -22.41
N LEU A 51 -1.42 2.56 -21.18
CA LEU A 51 -0.94 3.56 -20.19
C LEU A 51 -0.64 2.92 -18.83
N SER A 52 0.02 1.77 -18.90
CA SER A 52 0.50 1.05 -17.72
C SER A 52 2.01 1.08 -17.63
N CYS A 53 2.54 1.33 -16.44
CA CYS A 53 3.95 1.32 -16.15
C CYS A 53 4.30 0.05 -15.39
N TYR A 54 5.15 -0.80 -15.97
CA TYR A 54 5.66 -1.97 -15.27
C TYR A 54 6.89 -1.58 -14.46
N VAL A 55 6.83 -1.86 -13.16
CA VAL A 55 7.92 -1.64 -12.22
C VAL A 55 8.60 -2.97 -11.98
N ASP A 56 9.68 -3.23 -12.73
CA ASP A 56 10.39 -4.51 -12.77
C ASP A 56 10.80 -5.00 -11.37
N GLU A 57 11.40 -4.10 -10.57
CA GLU A 57 11.90 -4.40 -9.21
C GLU A 57 10.79 -4.90 -8.29
N SER A 58 9.58 -4.36 -8.46
CA SER A 58 8.40 -4.68 -7.63
C SER A 58 7.50 -5.74 -8.26
N ARG A 59 7.69 -6.11 -9.53
CA ARG A 59 6.81 -6.99 -10.32
C ARG A 59 5.35 -6.54 -10.27
N VAL A 60 5.17 -5.25 -10.43
CA VAL A 60 3.86 -4.58 -10.37
C VAL A 60 3.62 -3.85 -11.68
N LEU A 61 2.40 -3.98 -12.19
CA LEU A 61 1.88 -3.14 -13.26
C LEU A 61 0.96 -2.08 -12.66
N LEU A 62 1.35 -0.81 -12.81
CA LEU A 62 0.57 0.34 -12.37
C LEU A 62 -0.14 1.00 -13.56
N GLY A 63 -1.37 1.45 -13.38
CA GLY A 63 -2.09 2.28 -14.35
C GLY A 63 -2.72 3.48 -13.64
N ALA A 64 -2.81 4.61 -14.34
CA ALA A 64 -3.49 5.80 -13.84
C ALA A 64 -4.38 6.43 -14.91
N THR A 65 -5.53 6.92 -14.49
CA THR A 65 -6.48 7.68 -15.31
C THR A 65 -7.07 8.76 -14.44
N ASN A 66 -7.39 9.93 -14.99
CA ASN A 66 -8.08 10.98 -14.25
C ASN A 66 -9.16 11.63 -15.10
N ASP A 67 -10.16 12.16 -14.40
CA ASP A 67 -11.10 13.14 -14.94
C ASP A 67 -10.95 14.47 -14.16
N PHE A 68 -11.93 15.38 -14.32
CA PHE A 68 -11.93 16.66 -13.61
C PHE A 68 -12.00 16.53 -12.08
N CYS A 69 -12.68 15.49 -11.59
CA CYS A 69 -13.04 15.37 -10.18
C CYS A 69 -12.41 14.16 -9.49
N ASN A 70 -11.79 13.24 -10.24
CA ASN A 70 -11.33 11.97 -9.69
C ASN A 70 -10.01 11.53 -10.32
N LEU A 71 -9.20 10.87 -9.48
CA LEU A 71 -8.05 10.09 -9.88
C LEU A 71 -8.37 8.60 -9.68
N TYR A 72 -8.08 7.82 -10.70
CA TYR A 72 -8.23 6.37 -10.74
C TYR A 72 -6.82 5.77 -10.79
N ILE A 73 -6.53 4.81 -9.92
CA ILE A 73 -5.27 4.08 -9.93
C ILE A 73 -5.56 2.57 -9.91
N ARG A 74 -4.80 1.84 -10.72
CA ARG A 74 -4.75 0.38 -10.71
C ARG A 74 -3.36 -0.07 -10.31
N LEU A 75 -3.31 -1.05 -9.42
CA LEU A 75 -2.15 -1.89 -9.18
C LEU A 75 -2.51 -3.32 -9.55
N SER A 76 -1.64 -4.01 -10.28
CA SER A 76 -1.79 -5.45 -10.49
C SER A 76 -0.47 -6.19 -10.41
N THR A 77 -0.51 -7.42 -9.91
CA THR A 77 0.67 -8.27 -9.74
C THR A 77 0.30 -9.74 -9.81
N SER A 78 1.18 -10.54 -10.44
CA SER A 78 1.15 -12.00 -10.41
C SER A 78 2.13 -12.60 -9.41
N ASP A 79 2.88 -11.76 -8.67
CA ASP A 79 3.84 -12.23 -7.67
C ASP A 79 3.11 -12.72 -6.42
N ARG A 80 3.13 -14.04 -6.20
CA ARG A 80 2.39 -14.68 -5.10
C ARG A 80 2.86 -14.22 -3.71
N GLY A 81 4.13 -13.82 -3.58
CA GLY A 81 4.66 -13.32 -2.32
C GLY A 81 4.04 -11.98 -1.96
N LEU A 82 4.04 -11.06 -2.93
CA LEU A 82 3.43 -9.75 -2.80
C LEU A 82 1.90 -9.85 -2.64
N GLN A 83 1.23 -10.70 -3.42
CA GLN A 83 -0.22 -10.94 -3.27
C GLN A 83 -0.58 -11.33 -1.84
N ARG A 84 0.15 -12.31 -1.28
CA ARG A 84 -0.06 -12.75 0.10
C ARG A 84 0.17 -11.61 1.08
N GLN A 85 1.21 -10.79 0.88
CA GLN A 85 1.49 -9.67 1.75
C GLN A 85 0.39 -8.60 1.69
N LEU A 86 -0.08 -8.21 0.51
CA LEU A 86 -1.17 -7.24 0.33
C LEU A 86 -2.49 -7.72 0.92
N LEU A 87 -2.83 -9.00 0.73
CA LEU A 87 -4.08 -9.59 1.23
C LEU A 87 -4.06 -9.80 2.75
N HIS A 88 -2.95 -10.30 3.30
CA HIS A 88 -2.88 -10.62 4.72
C HIS A 88 -2.43 -9.44 5.58
N GLU A 89 -1.40 -8.70 5.20
CA GLU A 89 -0.90 -7.58 6.00
C GLU A 89 -1.62 -6.25 5.69
N GLY A 90 -2.45 -6.24 4.64
CA GLY A 90 -3.14 -5.05 4.14
C GLY A 90 -2.25 -4.23 3.20
N CYS A 91 -2.88 -3.39 2.38
CA CYS A 91 -2.22 -2.43 1.52
C CYS A 91 -2.62 -1.02 1.92
N THR A 92 -1.64 -0.13 2.09
CA THR A 92 -1.88 1.30 2.27
C THR A 92 -1.47 2.05 1.02
N ILE A 93 -2.42 2.77 0.43
CA ILE A 93 -2.18 3.71 -0.67
C ILE A 93 -2.01 5.11 -0.07
N TRP A 94 -0.82 5.70 -0.22
CA TRP A 94 -0.47 7.03 0.25
C TRP A 94 -0.51 8.04 -0.90
N PHE A 95 -0.96 9.24 -0.60
CA PHE A 95 -1.05 10.35 -1.53
C PHE A 95 -0.29 11.57 -0.98
N ASP A 96 0.54 12.16 -1.83
CA ASP A 96 1.26 13.42 -1.59
C ASP A 96 0.95 14.41 -2.73
N ALA A 97 0.13 15.42 -2.43
CA ALA A 97 -0.28 16.44 -3.39
C ALA A 97 0.91 17.25 -3.97
N ASN A 98 2.09 17.21 -3.33
CA ASN A 98 3.30 17.89 -3.83
C ASN A 98 4.12 17.05 -4.80
N GLY A 99 3.66 15.84 -5.16
CA GLY A 99 4.43 14.94 -6.02
C GLY A 99 5.59 14.23 -5.31
N GLY A 100 5.66 14.32 -3.97
CA GLY A 100 6.72 13.75 -3.15
C GLY A 100 6.46 12.32 -2.69
N LYS A 101 7.03 11.96 -1.53
CA LYS A 101 6.84 10.66 -0.87
C LYS A 101 6.31 10.81 0.55
N ASN A 102 5.65 11.94 0.85
CA ASN A 102 5.09 12.18 2.18
C ASN A 102 3.82 11.34 2.37
N LYS A 103 3.71 10.66 3.50
CA LYS A 103 2.51 9.91 3.91
C LYS A 103 1.43 10.87 4.44
N ALA A 104 0.91 11.75 3.59
CA ALA A 104 0.02 12.85 3.98
C ALA A 104 -1.45 12.41 4.09
N PHE A 105 -1.96 11.69 3.10
CA PHE A 105 -3.29 11.08 3.11
C PHE A 105 -3.17 9.61 2.70
N GLY A 106 -3.79 8.70 3.45
CA GLY A 106 -3.65 7.26 3.21
C GLY A 106 -4.98 6.52 3.23
N LEU A 107 -5.09 5.49 2.40
CA LEU A 107 -6.20 4.55 2.38
C LEU A 107 -5.66 3.15 2.62
N ARG A 108 -6.02 2.52 3.74
CA ARG A 108 -5.62 1.15 4.04
C ARG A 108 -6.78 0.19 3.76
N HIS A 109 -6.57 -0.68 2.78
CA HIS A 109 -7.52 -1.73 2.42
C HIS A 109 -6.76 -2.89 1.73
N PRO A 110 -7.06 -4.17 2.03
CA PRO A 110 -7.87 -4.60 3.15
C PRO A 110 -7.16 -4.20 4.45
N MET A 111 -7.90 -4.24 5.55
CA MET A 111 -7.35 -3.96 6.87
C MET A 111 -6.32 -5.01 7.33
N GLY A 112 -6.30 -6.18 6.68
CA GLY A 112 -5.36 -7.25 6.93
C GLY A 112 -5.36 -7.74 8.39
N ARG A 113 -4.19 -8.22 8.85
CA ARG A 113 -3.98 -8.72 10.22
C ARG A 113 -4.21 -7.68 11.31
N GLN A 114 -4.36 -6.41 10.97
CA GLN A 114 -4.63 -5.35 11.95
C GLN A 114 -6.01 -5.52 12.59
N MET A 115 -6.97 -6.19 11.93
CA MET A 115 -8.25 -6.56 12.54
C MET A 115 -8.20 -7.86 13.36
N MET A 116 -7.09 -8.60 13.30
CA MET A 116 -6.99 -9.87 14.01
C MET A 116 -6.73 -9.59 15.50
N PRO A 117 -7.51 -10.18 16.42
CA PRO A 117 -7.17 -10.14 17.83
C PRO A 117 -5.78 -10.78 18.03
N PRO A 118 -5.00 -10.32 19.02
CA PRO A 118 -3.75 -10.99 19.39
C PRO A 118 -4.05 -12.47 19.61
N GLN A 119 -3.36 -13.36 18.89
CA GLN A 119 -3.53 -14.80 19.05
C GLN A 119 -3.25 -15.16 20.52
N GLN A 120 -4.29 -15.47 21.27
CA GLN A 120 -4.14 -16.19 22.53
C GLN A 120 -3.69 -17.59 22.16
N ILE A 121 -2.40 -17.87 22.35
CA ILE A 121 -1.81 -19.19 22.16
C ILE A 121 -2.36 -20.07 23.29
N GLY A 122 -3.47 -20.75 23.02
CA GLY A 122 -4.10 -21.69 23.94
C GLY A 122 -5.03 -22.61 23.17
N GLU A 123 -4.69 -23.90 23.16
CA GLU A 123 -5.49 -25.10 22.82
C GLU A 123 -6.84 -24.85 22.12
N ARG A 124 -6.81 -24.34 20.89
CA ARG A 124 -8.00 -24.36 20.01
C ARG A 124 -7.78 -25.37 18.89
N GLU A 125 -8.81 -26.17 18.64
CA GLU A 125 -8.90 -27.10 17.52
C GLU A 125 -8.55 -26.39 16.19
N PRO A 126 -7.61 -26.94 15.38
CA PRO A 126 -7.10 -26.26 14.18
C PRO A 126 -8.17 -25.85 13.16
N ARG A 127 -9.28 -26.59 13.10
CA ARG A 127 -10.34 -26.37 12.11
C ARG A 127 -11.19 -25.14 12.42
N VAL A 128 -11.50 -24.93 13.70
CA VAL A 128 -12.29 -23.78 14.18
C VAL A 128 -11.49 -22.48 14.02
N VAL A 129 -10.17 -22.55 14.18
CA VAL A 129 -9.27 -21.40 13.97
C VAL A 129 -9.25 -20.95 12.52
N ASN A 130 -9.28 -21.87 11.56
CA ASN A 130 -9.28 -21.53 10.13
C ASN A 130 -10.58 -20.86 9.68
N GLU A 131 -11.75 -21.39 10.04
CA GLU A 131 -13.03 -20.78 9.64
C GLU A 131 -13.23 -19.38 10.25
N GLN A 132 -12.81 -19.21 11.50
CA GLN A 132 -12.82 -17.88 12.16
C GLN A 132 -11.85 -16.90 11.50
N MET A 133 -10.69 -17.39 11.05
CA MET A 133 -9.70 -16.60 10.35
C MET A 133 -10.22 -16.15 8.98
N ASP A 134 -10.80 -17.07 8.21
CA ASP A 134 -11.35 -16.80 6.89
C ASP A 134 -12.46 -15.74 6.96
N GLY A 135 -13.40 -15.87 7.91
CA GLY A 135 -14.45 -14.87 8.11
C GLY A 135 -13.94 -13.51 8.62
N MET A 136 -12.80 -13.46 9.31
CA MET A 136 -12.16 -12.17 9.67
C MET A 136 -11.44 -11.53 8.48
N LEU A 137 -10.80 -12.32 7.63
CA LEU A 137 -10.19 -11.82 6.40
C LEU A 137 -11.25 -11.27 5.44
N GLU A 138 -12.39 -11.94 5.31
CA GLU A 138 -13.52 -11.47 4.52
C GLU A 138 -14.02 -10.11 5.03
N LYS A 139 -14.25 -9.97 6.34
CA LYS A 139 -14.60 -8.66 6.93
C LYS A 139 -13.53 -7.59 6.75
N ALA A 140 -12.25 -7.96 6.78
CA ALA A 140 -11.16 -7.03 6.54
C ALA A 140 -11.13 -6.50 5.09
N GLN A 141 -11.77 -7.22 4.16
CA GLN A 141 -12.00 -6.79 2.77
C GLN A 141 -13.27 -5.96 2.61
N GLU A 142 -14.10 -5.77 3.64
CA GLU A 142 -15.31 -4.94 3.56
C GLU A 142 -15.10 -3.54 4.15
N GLN A 143 -13.91 -3.27 4.68
CA GLN A 143 -13.59 -2.03 5.37
C GLN A 143 -12.34 -1.35 4.80
N VAL A 144 -12.27 -0.05 5.06
CA VAL A 144 -11.12 0.80 4.76
C VAL A 144 -10.79 1.68 5.97
N GLU A 145 -9.51 1.86 6.25
CA GLU A 145 -9.02 2.87 7.19
C GLU A 145 -8.50 4.07 6.40
N ILE A 146 -9.11 5.24 6.63
CA ILE A 146 -8.60 6.53 6.18
C ILE A 146 -7.54 7.00 7.19
N LEU A 147 -6.38 7.37 6.69
CA LEU A 147 -5.22 7.81 7.46
C LEU A 147 -4.89 9.27 7.13
N GLN A 148 -4.79 10.10 8.15
CA GLN A 148 -4.41 11.52 8.02
C GLN A 148 -3.38 11.88 9.09
N PRO A 149 -2.11 11.44 8.94
CA PRO A 149 -1.06 11.76 9.90
C PRO A 149 -0.96 13.28 10.13
N GLY A 150 -0.89 13.68 11.41
CA GLY A 150 -0.83 15.10 11.79
C GLY A 150 -2.18 15.83 11.84
N SER A 151 -3.30 15.16 11.52
CA SER A 151 -4.65 15.69 11.75
C SER A 151 -5.15 15.40 13.17
N ALA A 152 -6.16 16.17 13.64
CA ALA A 152 -6.77 15.97 14.96
C ALA A 152 -7.35 14.54 15.13
N VAL A 153 -7.87 13.98 14.04
CA VAL A 153 -8.25 12.57 13.93
C VAL A 153 -7.26 11.91 12.97
N ALA A 154 -6.32 11.14 13.52
CA ALA A 154 -5.24 10.55 12.73
C ALA A 154 -5.70 9.36 11.87
N SER A 155 -6.76 8.66 12.27
CA SER A 155 -7.38 7.62 11.44
C SER A 155 -8.88 7.43 11.70
N ARG A 156 -9.59 6.94 10.68
CA ARG A 156 -11.01 6.59 10.74
C ARG A 156 -11.27 5.31 9.94
N ILE A 157 -11.89 4.32 10.56
CA ILE A 157 -12.32 3.09 9.90
C ILE A 157 -13.80 3.23 9.51
N MET A 158 -14.16 2.75 8.31
CA MET A 158 -15.53 2.68 7.82
C MET A 158 -15.70 1.52 6.85
N SER A 159 -16.95 1.18 6.54
CA SER A 159 -17.28 0.23 5.46
C SER A 159 -16.94 0.82 4.08
N LEU A 160 -16.73 -0.03 3.08
CA LEU A 160 -16.51 0.42 1.71
C LEU A 160 -17.72 1.19 1.14
N ASP A 161 -18.94 0.85 1.54
CA ASP A 161 -20.17 1.56 1.11
C ASP A 161 -20.28 2.96 1.72
N GLU A 162 -19.78 3.15 2.94
CA GLU A 162 -19.67 4.48 3.53
C GLU A 162 -18.58 5.31 2.86
N ALA A 163 -17.46 4.70 2.48
CA ALA A 163 -16.39 5.37 1.74
C ALA A 163 -16.84 5.81 0.34
N ASP A 164 -17.62 4.98 -0.36
CA ASP A 164 -18.18 5.29 -1.68
C ASP A 164 -19.06 6.55 -1.64
N LYS A 165 -19.91 6.67 -0.62
CA LYS A 165 -20.72 7.89 -0.37
C LYS A 165 -19.85 9.15 -0.16
N LEU A 166 -18.58 8.99 0.20
CA LEU A 166 -17.59 10.06 0.36
C LEU A 166 -16.68 10.21 -0.86
N GLY A 167 -17.02 9.57 -1.98
CA GLY A 167 -16.31 9.66 -3.27
C GLY A 167 -15.12 8.72 -3.39
N ILE A 168 -14.88 7.85 -2.39
CA ILE A 168 -13.76 6.94 -2.33
C ILE A 168 -14.26 5.52 -2.62
N GLU A 169 -13.89 4.98 -3.78
CA GLU A 169 -14.18 3.58 -4.13
C GLU A 169 -12.88 2.78 -4.15
N LEU A 170 -12.86 1.63 -3.49
CA LEU A 170 -11.75 0.67 -3.55
C LEU A 170 -12.29 -0.73 -3.73
N ARG A 171 -11.67 -1.50 -4.62
CA ARG A 171 -11.93 -2.92 -4.79
C ARG A 171 -10.64 -3.67 -5.10
N MET A 172 -10.64 -4.94 -4.73
CA MET A 172 -9.62 -5.88 -5.14
C MET A 172 -10.20 -7.23 -5.48
N SER A 173 -9.57 -7.90 -6.45
CA SER A 173 -9.91 -9.28 -6.77
C SER A 173 -8.66 -10.06 -7.19
N VAL A 174 -8.69 -11.38 -6.96
CA VAL A 174 -7.69 -12.29 -7.52
C VAL A 174 -8.38 -13.15 -8.55
N THR A 175 -8.07 -12.91 -9.83
CA THR A 175 -8.65 -13.68 -10.95
C THR A 175 -7.51 -14.34 -11.73
N LYS A 176 -7.58 -15.66 -11.90
CA LYS A 176 -6.57 -16.47 -12.64
C LYS A 176 -5.12 -16.22 -12.18
N GLY A 177 -4.92 -15.99 -10.88
CA GLY A 177 -3.60 -15.76 -10.29
C GLY A 177 -3.04 -14.34 -10.47
N LEU A 178 -3.83 -13.41 -11.02
CA LEU A 178 -3.52 -11.99 -11.05
C LEU A 178 -4.35 -11.29 -9.96
N LEU A 179 -3.66 -10.62 -9.03
CA LEU A 179 -4.31 -9.67 -8.13
C LEU A 179 -4.46 -8.35 -8.87
N VAL A 180 -5.67 -7.80 -8.87
CA VAL A 180 -5.97 -6.46 -9.34
C VAL A 180 -6.54 -5.67 -8.16
N TYR A 181 -5.99 -4.49 -7.96
CA TYR A 181 -6.38 -3.54 -6.94
C TYR A 181 -6.71 -2.23 -7.64
N GLU A 182 -7.89 -1.68 -7.36
CA GLU A 182 -8.38 -0.46 -7.98
C GLU A 182 -8.84 0.52 -6.92
N VAL A 183 -8.58 1.79 -7.18
CA VAL A 183 -8.99 2.89 -6.32
C VAL A 183 -9.43 4.08 -7.16
N LYS A 184 -10.54 4.68 -6.76
CA LYS A 184 -11.00 6.00 -7.20
C LYS A 184 -10.99 6.91 -5.98
N VAL A 185 -10.37 8.07 -6.14
CA VAL A 185 -10.30 9.09 -5.09
C VAL A 185 -10.64 10.48 -5.63
N PRO A 186 -11.29 11.32 -4.81
CA PRO A 186 -11.62 12.68 -5.22
C PRO A 186 -10.39 13.58 -5.41
N LEU A 187 -10.42 14.35 -6.48
CA LEU A 187 -9.67 15.59 -6.66
C LEU A 187 -10.58 16.77 -6.28
N ILE A 188 -10.01 17.92 -5.91
CA ILE A 188 -10.83 19.13 -5.77
C ILE A 188 -11.33 19.56 -7.15
N CYS A 189 -12.65 19.58 -7.32
CA CYS A 189 -13.35 20.22 -8.44
C CYS A 189 -14.47 21.12 -7.92
N GLU A 190 -14.90 22.11 -8.70
CA GLU A 190 -15.79 23.20 -8.25
C GLU A 190 -17.10 22.71 -7.61
N ASP A 191 -17.63 21.57 -8.07
CA ASP A 191 -18.92 21.02 -7.62
C ASP A 191 -18.82 19.89 -6.59
N SER A 192 -17.61 19.50 -6.16
CA SER A 192 -17.40 18.39 -5.24
C SER A 192 -17.21 18.86 -3.80
N SER A 193 -18.08 18.40 -2.90
CA SER A 193 -18.00 18.67 -1.46
C SER A 193 -17.44 17.48 -0.67
N TYR A 194 -16.66 16.59 -1.31
CA TYR A 194 -16.12 15.42 -0.61
C TYR A 194 -15.13 15.84 0.49
N PRO A 195 -15.25 15.29 1.72
CA PRO A 195 -14.39 15.70 2.84
C PRO A 195 -12.95 15.18 2.72
N PHE A 196 -12.70 14.24 1.81
CA PHE A 196 -11.39 13.62 1.59
C PHE A 196 -10.98 13.81 0.12
N VAL A 197 -9.99 14.66 -0.10
CA VAL A 197 -9.45 14.99 -1.42
C VAL A 197 -7.94 14.76 -1.43
N VAL A 198 -7.42 14.15 -2.50
CA VAL A 198 -6.00 13.77 -2.56
C VAL A 198 -5.10 14.87 -3.11
N ALA A 199 -5.68 15.84 -3.82
CA ALA A 199 -4.98 17.02 -4.33
C ALA A 199 -5.94 18.17 -4.64
N PRO A 200 -5.50 19.43 -4.49
CA PRO A 200 -6.26 20.60 -4.90
C PRO A 200 -6.32 20.77 -6.43
N HIS A 201 -7.24 21.64 -6.89
CA HIS A 201 -7.39 21.98 -8.30
C HIS A 201 -6.09 22.58 -8.87
N GLY A 202 -5.73 22.21 -10.09
CA GLY A 202 -4.54 22.71 -10.78
C GLY A 202 -3.23 22.02 -10.41
N VAL A 203 -3.24 21.03 -9.52
CA VAL A 203 -2.09 20.13 -9.32
C VAL A 203 -1.82 19.37 -10.60
N LYS A 204 -0.54 19.30 -11.00
CA LYS A 204 -0.10 18.57 -12.21
C LYS A 204 0.42 17.18 -11.90
N THR A 205 0.93 16.97 -10.69
CA THR A 205 1.58 15.71 -10.31
C THR A 205 1.27 15.38 -8.87
N ILE A 206 0.94 14.13 -8.61
CA ILE A 206 0.66 13.59 -7.28
C ILE A 206 1.64 12.44 -7.00
N GLY A 207 2.21 12.42 -5.80
CA GLY A 207 3.02 11.30 -5.33
C GLY A 207 2.09 10.20 -4.85
N VAL A 208 2.25 8.99 -5.37
CA VAL A 208 1.43 7.83 -5.00
C VAL A 208 2.34 6.75 -4.46
N GLY A 209 2.08 6.32 -3.23
CA GLY A 209 2.83 5.28 -2.52
C GLY A 209 1.96 4.06 -2.25
N PHE A 210 2.50 2.86 -2.40
CA PHE A 210 1.89 1.61 -1.95
C PHE A 210 2.77 0.98 -0.89
N ALA A 211 2.19 0.61 0.25
CA ALA A 211 2.93 0.02 1.37
C ALA A 211 2.19 -1.18 1.97
N ALA A 212 2.91 -2.25 2.31
CA ALA A 212 2.36 -3.43 2.98
C ALA A 212 3.37 -4.10 3.91
N GLY A 213 2.91 -4.66 5.02
CA GLY A 213 3.78 -5.30 6.02
C GLY A 213 4.53 -4.32 6.93
N GLU A 214 4.22 -3.02 6.88
CA GLU A 214 4.65 -2.08 7.93
C GLU A 214 3.91 -2.41 9.22
N ALA A 215 4.65 -2.64 10.31
CA ALA A 215 4.04 -2.71 11.63
C ALA A 215 3.40 -1.34 11.92
N SER A 216 2.07 -1.27 11.95
CA SER A 216 1.37 -0.05 12.32
C SER A 216 1.91 0.44 13.66
N LYS A 217 2.59 1.59 13.70
CA LYS A 217 2.87 2.33 14.95
C LYS A 217 1.58 2.97 15.50
N GLY A 218 0.44 2.30 15.31
CA GLY A 218 -0.81 2.67 15.95
C GLY A 218 -0.69 2.34 17.42
N ASN A 219 -1.05 3.31 18.26
CA ASN A 219 -1.04 3.28 19.71
C ASN A 219 -1.82 2.05 20.22
N ARG A 220 -1.17 0.88 20.27
CA ARG A 220 -1.68 -0.25 21.05
C ARG A 220 -1.74 0.29 22.48
N PRO A 221 -2.88 0.23 23.17
CA PRO A 221 -2.86 0.35 24.61
C PRO A 221 -1.88 -0.72 25.05
N THR A 222 -0.70 -0.30 25.53
CA THR A 222 0.16 -1.16 26.29
C THR A 222 -0.66 -1.49 27.52
N GLY A 223 -1.43 -2.58 27.42
CA GLY A 223 -2.10 -3.22 28.52
C GLY A 223 -1.03 -3.75 29.45
N ARG A 224 -0.35 -2.84 30.13
CA ARG A 224 0.26 -3.07 31.42
C ARG A 224 -0.92 -3.23 32.35
N GLY A 225 -1.52 -4.42 32.33
CA GLY A 225 -2.39 -4.85 33.39
C GLY A 225 -1.64 -4.62 34.70
N PRO A 226 -2.30 -4.13 35.77
CA PRO A 226 -1.67 -4.01 37.07
C PRO A 226 -1.36 -5.43 37.56
N GLY A 227 -0.16 -5.90 37.26
CA GLY A 227 0.40 -7.12 37.82
C GLY A 227 0.57 -6.89 39.30
N GLY A 228 -0.43 -7.35 40.06
CA GLY A 228 -0.43 -7.41 41.49
C GLY A 228 0.82 -8.10 42.02
N PHE A 229 1.38 -7.48 43.05
CA PHE A 229 2.23 -8.16 44.00
C PHE A 229 1.45 -9.36 44.56
N GLY A 230 1.99 -10.57 44.39
CA GLY A 230 1.29 -11.78 44.79
C GLY A 230 2.21 -12.98 44.90
N SER A 231 2.91 -13.04 46.04
CA SER A 231 3.33 -14.26 46.73
C SER A 231 4.19 -15.27 45.97
N GLY A 232 5.49 -15.23 46.29
CA GLY A 232 6.29 -16.45 46.27
C GLY A 232 5.77 -17.43 47.32
N GLY A 233 5.46 -18.64 46.89
CA GLY A 233 5.06 -19.75 47.74
C GLY A 233 5.43 -21.04 47.02
N GLY A 234 6.33 -21.82 47.64
CA GLY A 234 6.84 -23.07 47.09
C GLY A 234 5.82 -24.21 47.17
N GLY A 235 6.03 -25.21 46.32
CA GLY A 235 5.35 -26.50 46.35
C GLY A 235 6.17 -27.54 45.58
N PRO A 236 6.53 -28.69 46.18
CA PRO A 236 7.35 -29.71 45.53
C PRO A 236 6.50 -30.79 44.84
N GLY A 237 7.01 -31.33 43.72
CA GLY A 237 6.69 -32.68 43.25
C GLY A 237 5.49 -32.80 42.31
N GLY A 238 5.72 -33.45 41.16
CA GLY A 238 4.68 -33.85 40.21
C GLY A 238 5.29 -34.37 38.92
N ASP A 239 5.55 -35.68 38.87
CA ASP A 239 5.82 -36.44 37.66
C ASP A 239 4.71 -36.23 36.63
N PHE A 240 5.02 -35.60 35.49
CA PHE A 240 4.17 -35.66 34.30
C PHE A 240 4.92 -36.36 33.16
N PRO A 241 4.37 -37.47 32.64
CA PRO A 241 4.95 -38.19 31.52
C PRO A 241 4.63 -37.50 30.19
N GLY A 242 5.68 -37.35 29.37
CA GLY A 242 5.62 -37.41 27.90
C GLY A 242 4.51 -36.61 27.20
N GLY A 243 4.79 -35.34 26.90
CA GLY A 243 4.11 -34.61 25.84
C GLY A 243 5.17 -33.99 24.94
N GLY A 244 5.36 -34.55 23.74
CA GLY A 244 6.25 -34.01 22.72
C GLY A 244 5.79 -32.61 22.31
N GLY A 245 6.29 -31.59 23.00
CA GLY A 245 6.17 -30.21 22.60
C GLY A 245 6.95 -30.03 21.31
N GLY A 246 6.24 -30.09 20.19
CA GLY A 246 6.77 -29.67 18.90
C GLY A 246 7.31 -28.25 19.06
N MET A 247 8.63 -28.13 19.02
CA MET A 247 9.33 -26.86 18.98
C MET A 247 8.62 -25.98 17.93
N PRO A 248 8.22 -24.74 18.24
CA PRO A 248 7.76 -23.81 17.21
C PRO A 248 8.84 -23.80 16.13
N PRO A 249 8.49 -23.90 14.83
CA PRO A 249 9.51 -23.89 13.80
C PRO A 249 10.38 -22.63 13.98
N PRO A 250 11.71 -22.74 13.88
CA PRO A 250 12.61 -21.61 14.09
C PRO A 250 12.16 -20.45 13.22
N GLY A 251 11.97 -19.29 13.86
CA GLY A 251 11.35 -18.10 13.28
C GLY A 251 11.67 -17.90 11.81
N GLY A 252 10.68 -18.18 10.95
CA GLY A 252 10.74 -17.79 9.56
C GLY A 252 10.98 -16.28 9.51
N LYS A 253 12.06 -15.86 8.84
CA LYS A 253 12.30 -14.43 8.59
C LYS A 253 11.02 -13.85 8.01
N ARG A 254 10.45 -12.84 8.67
CA ARG A 254 9.32 -12.11 8.11
C ARG A 254 9.77 -11.56 6.75
N PRO A 255 8.91 -11.65 5.71
CA PRO A 255 9.21 -11.00 4.44
C PRO A 255 9.42 -9.50 4.69
N GLU A 256 10.35 -8.92 3.95
CA GLU A 256 10.60 -7.47 4.01
C GLU A 256 9.31 -6.69 3.68
N PRO A 257 9.06 -5.54 4.33
CA PRO A 257 7.95 -4.67 3.98
C PRO A 257 8.01 -4.28 2.50
N PHE A 258 6.87 -4.33 1.83
CA PHE A 258 6.72 -3.82 0.48
C PHE A 258 6.49 -2.32 0.56
N GLU A 259 7.29 -1.55 -0.19
CA GLU A 259 7.06 -0.12 -0.40
C GLU A 259 7.41 0.24 -1.85
N LEU A 260 6.48 0.93 -2.52
CA LEU A 260 6.64 1.41 -3.88
C LEU A 260 6.11 2.84 -3.96
N TRP A 261 6.91 3.77 -4.50
CA TRP A 261 6.49 5.15 -4.75
C TRP A 261 6.65 5.52 -6.22
N THR A 262 5.64 6.16 -6.77
CA THR A 262 5.62 6.70 -8.12
C THR A 262 5.08 8.12 -8.13
N LYS A 263 5.41 8.88 -9.17
CA LYS A 263 4.77 10.16 -9.47
C LYS A 263 3.73 9.92 -10.54
N VAL A 264 2.49 10.37 -10.31
CA VAL A 264 1.42 10.35 -11.31
C VAL A 264 1.24 11.75 -11.83
N SER A 265 1.52 11.95 -13.11
CA SER A 265 1.25 13.21 -13.82
C SER A 265 -0.17 13.18 -14.38
N LEU A 266 -0.98 14.16 -13.98
CA LEU A 266 -2.41 14.26 -14.31
C LEU A 266 -2.57 14.71 -15.77
N ALA A 267 -3.43 14.00 -16.51
CA ALA A 267 -3.82 14.38 -17.85
C ALA A 267 -4.68 15.65 -17.81
N LEU A 268 -4.50 16.49 -18.82
CA LEU A 268 -5.39 17.60 -19.10
C LEU A 268 -6.48 17.13 -20.05
N ASN A 269 -7.66 17.74 -19.97
CA ASN A 269 -8.74 17.46 -20.93
C ASN A 269 -8.21 17.74 -22.35
N GLY A 270 -8.05 16.68 -23.14
CA GLY A 270 -7.73 16.80 -24.55
C GLY A 270 -8.95 17.37 -25.25
N GLY A 271 -8.87 18.65 -25.64
CA GLY A 271 -9.80 19.22 -26.62
C GLY A 271 -9.66 18.56 -27.98
#